data_AF-A0A8J8C3U0-F1
#
_entry.id   AF-A0A8J8C3U0-F1
#
_cell.length_a   1.000
_cell.length_b   1.000
_cell.length_c   1.000
_cell.angle_alpha   90.00
_cell.angle_beta   90.00
_cell.angle_gamma   90.00
#
_symmetry.space_group_name_H-M   'P 1'
#
loop_
_entity.id
_entity.type
_entity.pdbx_description
1 polymer ?
#
loop_
_entity_poly.entity_id
_entity_poly.type
_entity_poly.pdbx_seq_one_letter_code
_entity_poly.pdbx_strand_id
1 'polypeptide(L)'
;MTVVAIILVCAGVATPFLWEALKGSHTPLDDLTITVVYDNYAAAEGLETDWGFSCLVEGAEKTILFDTGADGTILLRNMNRLGIDVS
;
A
#
# COMPACT_ATOMS: atom_id res chain seq x y z
N MET A 1 -3.09 -4.67 6.49
CA MET A 1 -4.44 -4.24 6.09
C MET A 1 -5.35 -4.09 7.33
N THR A 2 -5.10 -3.11 8.22
CA THR A 2 -5.53 -3.23 9.65
C THR A 2 -5.89 -1.92 10.39
N VAL A 3 -6.12 -0.79 9.70
CA VAL A 3 -6.18 0.54 10.39
C VAL A 3 -7.59 1.15 10.49
N VAL A 4 -8.60 0.64 9.78
CA VAL A 4 -9.96 1.26 9.77
C VAL A 4 -10.89 0.73 10.87
N ALA A 5 -10.51 -0.34 11.57
CA ALA A 5 -11.31 -0.95 12.63
C ALA A 5 -10.61 -0.86 14.00
N ILE A 6 -10.63 0.32 14.61
CA ILE A 6 -10.80 0.60 16.07
C ILE A 6 -10.83 2.13 16.25
N ILE A 7 -12.03 2.71 16.18
CA ILE A 7 -12.47 3.74 17.12
C ILE A 7 -13.88 3.31 17.54
N LEU A 8 -13.99 2.79 18.74
CA LEU A 8 -15.25 2.42 19.37
C LEU A 8 -15.63 3.53 20.36
N VAL A 9 -16.90 3.94 20.42
CA VAL A 9 -17.71 4.17 21.65
C VAL A 9 -18.99 4.97 21.32
N CYS A 10 -20.11 4.27 21.50
CA CYS A 10 -21.40 4.69 22.07
C CYS A 10 -22.16 5.97 21.59
N ALA A 11 -23.43 5.73 21.30
CA ALA A 11 -24.60 6.57 21.61
C ALA A 11 -24.77 7.93 20.89
N GLY A 12 -25.56 7.89 19.81
CA GLY A 12 -26.74 8.78 19.71
C GLY A 12 -26.54 10.22 19.23
N VAL A 13 -25.31 10.71 19.07
CA VAL A 13 -25.03 12.02 18.46
C VAL A 13 -23.82 11.95 17.55
N ALA A 14 -24.00 11.32 16.39
CA ALA A 14 -23.13 11.54 15.24
C ALA A 14 -23.38 12.97 14.72
N THR A 15 -22.69 13.95 15.30
CA THR A 15 -22.73 15.32 14.82
C THR A 15 -22.15 15.34 13.40
N PRO A 16 -22.79 16.01 12.42
CA PRO A 16 -22.23 16.10 11.07
C PRO A 16 -20.84 16.74 11.06
N PHE A 17 -20.52 17.53 12.10
CA PHE A 17 -19.21 18.14 12.33
C PHE A 17 -18.03 17.14 12.36
N LEU A 18 -18.20 15.94 12.93
CA LEU A 18 -17.11 14.94 12.94
C LEU A 18 -16.85 14.35 11.55
N TRP A 19 -17.90 14.19 10.74
CA TRP A 19 -17.79 13.72 9.36
C TRP A 19 -17.11 14.78 8.48
N GLU A 20 -17.50 16.05 8.60
CA GLU A 20 -16.83 17.16 7.90
C GLU A 20 -15.35 17.29 8.29
N ALA A 21 -15.01 17.12 9.57
CA ALA A 21 -13.62 17.16 10.03
C ALA A 21 -12.76 15.97 9.56
N LEU A 22 -13.38 14.85 9.17
CA LEU A 22 -12.71 13.66 8.64
C LEU A 22 -12.67 13.63 7.10
N LYS A 23 -13.27 14.59 6.40
CA LYS A 23 -13.08 14.76 4.96
C LYS A 23 -11.67 15.26 4.68
N GLY A 24 -10.75 14.34 4.38
CA GLY A 24 -9.49 14.69 3.74
C GLY A 24 -9.72 15.40 2.41
N SER A 25 -8.78 16.27 2.00
CA SER A 25 -8.81 16.84 0.66
C SER A 25 -8.48 15.76 -0.36
N HIS A 26 -9.42 15.48 -1.26
CA HIS A 26 -9.18 14.61 -2.41
C HIS A 26 -8.49 15.40 -3.52
N THR A 27 -7.15 15.43 -3.50
CA THR A 27 -6.34 15.92 -4.61
C THR A 27 -6.04 14.74 -5.54
N PRO A 28 -6.41 14.79 -6.83
CA PRO A 28 -5.95 13.80 -7.82
C PRO A 28 -4.42 13.78 -7.87
N LEU A 29 -3.84 12.59 -8.03
CA LEU A 29 -2.41 12.41 -8.29
C LEU A 29 -2.28 11.97 -9.74
N ASP A 30 -1.80 12.87 -10.60
CA ASP A 30 -1.77 12.65 -12.05
C ASP A 30 -0.68 11.64 -12.47
N ASP A 31 0.42 11.54 -11.70
CA ASP A 31 1.59 10.69 -11.98
C ASP A 31 1.71 9.48 -11.02
N LEU A 32 0.61 9.03 -10.40
CA LEU A 32 0.63 7.90 -9.46
C LEU A 32 0.97 6.58 -10.17
N THR A 33 2.07 5.94 -9.76
CA THR A 33 2.50 4.62 -10.23
C THR A 33 2.40 3.59 -9.09
N ILE A 34 1.86 2.41 -9.39
CA ILE A 34 1.79 1.28 -8.45
C ILE A 34 2.46 0.07 -9.11
N THR A 35 3.62 -0.31 -8.58
CA THR A 35 4.41 -1.44 -9.06
C THR A 35 4.22 -2.63 -8.12
N VAL A 36 3.60 -3.71 -8.59
CA VAL A 36 3.47 -4.94 -7.79
C VAL A 36 4.82 -5.65 -7.73
N VAL A 37 5.30 -5.88 -6.51
CA VAL A 37 6.63 -6.46 -6.22
C VAL A 37 6.52 -7.90 -5.74
N TYR A 38 5.45 -8.24 -5.02
CA TYR A 38 5.16 -9.57 -4.49
C TYR A 38 3.67 -9.84 -4.65
N ASP A 39 3.33 -10.99 -5.24
CA ASP A 39 1.96 -11.50 -5.33
C ASP A 39 2.01 -13.03 -5.49
N ASN A 40 0.87 -13.68 -5.32
CA ASN A 40 0.65 -15.09 -5.64
C ASN A 40 0.85 -15.39 -7.14
N TYR A 41 0.72 -14.37 -8.00
CA TYR A 41 0.93 -14.46 -9.45
C TYR A 41 2.07 -13.55 -9.90
N ALA A 42 2.86 -13.98 -10.90
CA ALA A 42 3.99 -13.20 -11.38
C ALA A 42 3.49 -11.97 -12.17
N ALA A 43 3.65 -10.77 -11.59
CA ALA A 43 3.26 -9.51 -12.24
C ALA A 43 4.13 -9.15 -13.47
N ALA A 44 5.33 -9.71 -13.55
CA ALA A 44 6.24 -9.63 -14.69
C ALA A 44 7.03 -10.94 -14.83
N GLU A 45 7.60 -11.20 -16.02
CA GLU A 45 8.42 -12.38 -16.25
C GLU A 45 9.65 -12.39 -15.31
N GLY A 46 9.90 -13.54 -14.68
CA GLY A 46 11.05 -13.72 -13.80
C GLY A 46 10.86 -13.25 -12.36
N LEU A 47 9.69 -12.72 -11.95
CA LEU A 47 9.42 -12.48 -10.52
C LEU A 47 9.14 -13.80 -9.78
N GLU A 48 9.66 -13.92 -8.55
CA GLU A 48 9.35 -15.03 -7.63
C GLU A 48 7.99 -14.78 -6.96
N THR A 49 7.17 -15.83 -6.84
CA THR A 49 5.78 -15.77 -6.34
C THR A 49 5.58 -16.65 -5.11
N ASP A 50 4.80 -16.19 -4.15
CA ASP A 50 4.36 -16.97 -2.98
C ASP A 50 3.09 -16.30 -2.37
N TRP A 51 2.48 -16.91 -1.35
CA TRP A 51 1.28 -16.36 -0.71
C TRP A 51 1.56 -15.05 0.02
N GLY A 52 1.08 -13.94 -0.54
CA GLY A 52 1.23 -12.61 0.06
C GLY A 52 1.02 -11.49 -0.95
N PHE A 53 1.27 -10.27 -0.50
CA PHE A 53 1.23 -9.10 -1.38
C PHE A 53 2.29 -8.07 -0.95
N SER A 54 2.84 -7.34 -1.90
CA SER A 54 3.58 -6.10 -1.68
C SER A 54 3.61 -5.27 -2.96
N CYS A 55 3.48 -3.95 -2.83
CA CYS A 55 3.68 -3.02 -3.94
C CYS A 55 4.46 -1.77 -3.53
N LEU A 56 5.19 -1.21 -4.50
CA LEU A 56 5.76 0.12 -4.40
C LEU A 56 4.76 1.13 -4.97
N VAL A 57 4.50 2.21 -4.24
CA VAL A 57 3.62 3.30 -4.65
C VAL A 57 4.46 4.57 -4.79
N GLU A 58 4.43 5.17 -5.98
CA GLU A 58 5.25 6.31 -6.40
C GLU A 58 4.34 7.42 -6.99
N GLY A 59 4.82 8.66 -7.07
CA GLY A 59 4.05 9.80 -7.59
C GLY A 59 3.22 10.57 -6.54
N ALA A 60 3.32 10.20 -5.27
CA ALA A 60 2.85 11.00 -4.13
C ALA A 60 4.00 11.82 -3.51
N GLU A 61 3.75 12.58 -2.44
CA GLU A 61 4.79 13.29 -1.66
C GLU A 61 5.92 12.38 -1.14
N LYS A 62 5.65 11.07 -1.05
CA LYS A 62 6.58 10.03 -0.59
C LYS A 62 6.37 8.78 -1.43
N THR A 63 7.47 8.11 -1.76
CA THR A 63 7.43 6.71 -2.17
C THR A 63 7.09 5.84 -0.96
N ILE A 64 6.17 4.88 -1.13
CA ILE A 64 5.69 3.99 -0.07
C ILE A 64 5.82 2.55 -0.52
N LEU A 65 6.55 1.73 0.25
CA LEU A 65 6.43 0.28 0.19
C LEU A 65 5.21 -0.15 1.03
N PHE A 66 4.18 -0.66 0.37
CA PHE A 66 2.97 -1.15 1.02
C PHE A 66 3.01 -2.68 1.14
N ASP A 67 2.95 -3.17 2.38
CA ASP A 67 3.06 -4.59 2.74
C ASP A 67 4.42 -5.21 2.32
N THR A 68 4.73 -6.42 2.77
CA THR A 68 6.06 -7.05 2.57
C THR A 68 6.00 -8.51 2.12
N GLY A 69 4.82 -9.03 1.78
CA GLY A 69 4.63 -10.46 1.53
C GLY A 69 4.90 -11.33 2.76
N ALA A 70 5.04 -12.64 2.55
CA ALA A 70 5.37 -13.60 3.61
C ALA A 70 6.89 -13.82 3.77
N ASP A 71 7.67 -13.71 2.68
CA ASP A 71 9.14 -13.87 2.70
C ASP A 71 9.85 -12.60 2.18
N GLY A 72 10.53 -11.89 3.09
CA GLY A 72 11.35 -10.73 2.76
C GLY A 72 12.51 -11.01 1.79
N THR A 73 12.93 -12.27 1.66
CA THR A 73 13.95 -12.70 0.69
C THR A 73 13.41 -12.65 -0.75
N ILE A 74 12.18 -13.14 -0.95
CA ILE A 74 11.48 -13.07 -2.24
C ILE A 74 11.22 -11.61 -2.60
N LEU A 75 10.75 -10.81 -1.62
CA LEU A 75 10.55 -9.36 -1.78
C LEU A 75 11.83 -8.66 -2.29
N LEU A 76 12.94 -8.79 -1.57
CA LEU A 76 14.20 -8.13 -1.92
C LEU A 76 14.76 -8.60 -3.28
N ARG A 77 14.61 -9.88 -3.63
CA ARG A 77 14.98 -10.39 -4.96
C ARG A 77 14.13 -9.78 -6.07
N ASN A 78 12.82 -9.66 -5.86
CA ASN A 78 11.93 -9.04 -6.83
C ASN A 78 12.20 -7.54 -6.98
N MET A 79 12.44 -6.80 -5.89
CA MET A 79 12.85 -5.39 -5.94
C MET A 79 14.13 -5.21 -6.76
N ASN A 80 15.17 -6.03 -6.49
CA ASN A 80 16.40 -6.01 -7.29
C ASN A 80 16.18 -6.39 -8.77
N ARG A 81 15.27 -7.33 -9.08
CA ARG A 81 14.91 -7.69 -10.48
C ARG A 81 14.12 -6.61 -11.21
N LEU A 82 13.37 -5.79 -10.48
CA LEU A 82 12.66 -4.62 -11.00
C LEU A 82 13.55 -3.36 -11.05
N GLY A 83 14.79 -3.42 -10.58
CA GLY A 83 15.69 -2.26 -10.50
C GLY A 83 15.31 -1.25 -9.41
N ILE A 84 14.51 -1.67 -8.42
CA ILE A 84 14.10 -0.86 -7.27
C ILE A 84 15.22 -0.91 -6.21
N ASP A 85 15.79 0.25 -5.91
CA ASP A 85 16.76 0.42 -4.82
C ASP A 85 16.06 0.39 -3.45
N VAL A 86 16.75 -0.18 -2.46
CA VAL A 86 16.27 -0.43 -1.09
C VAL A 86 17.31 -0.04 -0.03
N SER A 87 18.33 0.73 -0.42
CA SER A 87 19.44 1.18 0.43
C SER A 87 19.21 2.50 1.18
#